data_AF-A0A963RQA3-F1
#
_entry.id   AF-A0A963RQA3-F1
#
_cell.length_a   1.000
_cell.length_b   1.000
_cell.length_c   1.000
_cell.angle_alpha   90.00
_cell.angle_beta   90.00
_cell.angle_gamma   90.00
#
_symmetry.space_group_name_H-M   'P 1'
#
loop_
_entity.id
_entity.type
_entity.pdbx_description
1 polymer ?
#
loop_
_entity_poly.entity_id
_entity_poly.type
_entity_poly.pdbx_seq_one_letter_code
_entity_poly.pdbx_strand_id
1 'polypeptide(L)' 'MTAPLKHYLQFADFTADEYAYLFERAALIKRKFKAYEKHHTLTDRTLAMIFEKASTRTRVSFEAGMYQMG' A
#
# COMPACT_ATOMS: atom_id res chain seq x y z
N MET A 1 2.32 7.55 -22.04
CA MET A 1 0.89 7.43 -21.71
C MET A 1 0.80 6.90 -20.29
N THR A 2 0.25 7.66 -19.36
CA THR A 2 0.05 7.21 -17.97
C THR A 2 -1.06 6.16 -17.98
N ALA A 3 -0.81 4.99 -17.40
CA ALA A 3 -1.86 3.98 -17.25
C ALA A 3 -3.05 4.59 -16.48
N PRO A 4 -4.30 4.25 -16.84
CA PRO A 4 -5.46 4.71 -16.10
C PRO A 4 -5.39 4.29 -14.63
N LEU A 5 -5.87 5.16 -13.74
CA LEU A 5 -5.90 4.89 -12.31
C LEU A 5 -6.76 3.65 -12.04
N LYS A 6 -6.19 2.65 -11.35
CA LYS A 6 -6.90 1.42 -10.98
C LYS A 6 -7.41 1.53 -9.55
N HIS A 7 -8.72 1.43 -9.36
CA HIS A 7 -9.36 1.35 -8.05
C HIS A 7 -9.36 -0.10 -7.53
N TYR A 8 -9.35 -0.26 -6.20
CA TYR A 8 -9.50 -1.56 -5.53
C TYR A 8 -10.67 -1.47 -4.56
N LEU A 9 -11.83 -1.96 -5.01
CA LEU A 9 -13.11 -1.88 -4.30
C LEU A 9 -13.57 -3.27 -3.82
N GLN A 10 -13.21 -4.32 -4.54
CA GLN A 10 -13.57 -5.70 -4.26
C GLN A 10 -12.50 -6.67 -4.75
N PHE A 11 -12.51 -7.91 -4.22
CA PHE A 11 -11.49 -8.90 -4.55
C PHE A 11 -11.45 -9.29 -6.04
N ALA A 12 -12.58 -9.21 -6.73
CA ALA A 12 -12.68 -9.54 -8.16
C ALA A 12 -12.03 -8.49 -9.08
N ASP A 13 -11.62 -7.33 -8.55
CA ASP A 13 -10.96 -6.28 -9.35
C ASP A 13 -9.55 -6.68 -9.80
N PHE A 14 -8.97 -7.70 -9.15
CA PHE A 14 -7.62 -8.19 -9.40
C PHE A 14 -7.67 -9.62 -9.94
N THR A 15 -6.84 -9.88 -10.95
CA THR A 15 -6.53 -11.22 -11.45
C THR A 15 -5.56 -11.95 -10.51
N ALA A 16 -5.42 -13.27 -10.69
CA ALA A 16 -4.45 -14.06 -9.93
C ALA A 16 -3.02 -13.53 -10.07
N ASP A 17 -2.63 -13.11 -11.27
CA ASP A 17 -1.29 -12.56 -11.54
C ASP A 17 -1.06 -11.22 -10.84
N GLU A 18 -2.09 -10.37 -10.75
CA GLU A 18 -2.02 -9.11 -10.03
C GLU A 18 -1.90 -9.31 -8.52
N TYR A 19 -2.54 -10.35 -7.97
CA TYR A 19 -2.32 -10.75 -6.58
C TYR A 19 -0.92 -11.32 -6.37
N ALA A 20 -0.42 -12.15 -7.28
CA ALA A 20 0.95 -12.67 -7.22
C ALA A 20 1.96 -11.51 -7.18
N TYR A 21 1.79 -10.52 -8.06
CA TYR A 21 2.57 -9.29 -8.05
C TYR A 21 2.42 -8.53 -6.72
N LEU A 22 1.20 -8.33 -6.21
CA LEU A 22 0.98 -7.66 -4.94
C LEU A 22 1.74 -8.33 -3.77
N PHE A 23 1.71 -9.66 -3.69
CA PHE A 23 2.42 -10.41 -2.66
C PHE A 23 3.94 -10.34 -2.82
N GLU A 24 4.45 -10.39 -4.05
CA GLU A 24 5.88 -10.20 -4.32
C GLU A 24 6.34 -8.81 -3.85
N ARG A 25 5.58 -7.77 -4.17
CA ARG A 25 5.86 -6.38 -3.74
C ARG A 25 5.82 -6.25 -2.22
N ALA A 26 4.83 -6.84 -1.56
CA ALA A 26 4.75 -6.85 -0.10
C ALA A 26 5.97 -7.53 0.54
N ALA A 27 6.41 -8.66 -0.01
CA ALA A 27 7.60 -9.37 0.47
C ALA A 27 8.88 -8.53 0.30
N LEU A 28 9.03 -7.86 -0.85
CA LEU A 28 10.16 -6.97 -1.13
C LEU A 28 10.20 -5.79 -0.16
N ILE A 29 9.08 -5.09 0.04
CA ILE A 29 9.00 -3.94 0.95
C ILE A 29 9.31 -4.37 2.38
N LYS A 30 8.75 -5.50 2.83
CA LYS A 30 9.03 -6.08 4.15
C LYS A 30 10.49 -6.43 4.34
N ARG A 31 11.15 -7.00 3.32
CA ARG A 31 12.58 -7.33 3.36
C ARG A 31 13.43 -6.08 3.51
N LYS A 32 13.20 -5.03 2.70
CA LYS A 32 13.93 -3.76 2.78
C LYS A 32 13.78 -3.09 4.15
N PHE A 33 12.55 -3.06 4.66
CA PHE A 33 12.27 -2.53 6.00
C PHE A 33 13.06 -3.26 7.09
N LYS A 34 13.07 -4.60 7.06
CA LYS A 34 13.82 -5.42 8.02
C LYS A 34 15.34 -5.28 7.88
N ALA A 35 15.83 -4.95 6.69
CA ALA A 35 17.24 -4.70 6.42
C ALA A 35 17.67 -3.26 6.77
N TYR A 36 16.76 -2.43 7.29
CA TYR A 36 16.98 -0.99 7.51
C TYR A 36 17.37 -0.22 6.24
N GLU A 37 16.98 -0.73 5.07
CA GLU A 37 17.17 -0.06 3.79
C GLU A 37 16.06 0.98 3.58
N LYS A 38 16.46 2.22 3.27
CA LYS A 38 15.50 3.28 2.95
C LYS A 38 14.70 2.91 1.69
N HIS A 39 13.38 2.91 1.81
CA HIS A 39 12.47 2.63 0.70
C HIS A 39 11.33 3.66 0.68
N HIS A 40 11.68 4.91 0.37
CA HIS A 40 10.75 6.04 0.43
C HIS A 40 10.15 6.36 -0.95
N THR A 41 9.26 5.50 -1.44
CA THR A 41 8.65 5.67 -2.78
C THR A 41 7.51 6.67 -2.82
N LEU A 42 6.97 7.07 -1.66
CA LEU A 42 5.80 7.93 -1.53
C LEU A 42 6.13 9.31 -0.94
N THR A 43 7.39 9.74 -1.02
CA THR A 43 7.81 11.07 -0.59
C THR A 43 6.96 12.18 -1.21
N ASP A 44 6.53 13.10 -0.33
CA ASP A 44 5.63 14.21 -0.63
C ASP A 44 4.22 13.79 -1.12
N ARG A 45 3.79 12.55 -0.84
CA ARG A 45 2.43 12.08 -1.13
C ARG A 45 1.58 12.05 0.13
N THR A 46 0.38 12.60 0.02
CA THR A 46 -0.62 12.60 1.10
C THR A 46 -1.71 11.57 0.83
N LEU A 47 -1.97 10.71 1.82
CA LEU A 47 -3.12 9.80 1.81
C LEU A 47 -4.28 10.42 2.60
N ALA A 48 -5.41 10.67 1.92
CA ALA A 48 -6.66 11.00 2.59
C ALA A 48 -7.39 9.71 2.97
N MET A 49 -7.77 9.58 4.24
CA MET A 49 -8.55 8.43 4.72
C MET A 49 -9.90 8.89 5.27
N ILE A 50 -10.98 8.33 4.73
CA ILE A 50 -12.35 8.66 5.10
C ILE A 50 -12.99 7.40 5.69
N PHE A 51 -13.47 7.50 6.93
CA PHE A 51 -14.09 6.40 7.65
C PHE A 51 -15.43 6.85 8.24
N GLU A 52 -16.52 6.18 7.86
CA GLU A 52 -17.84 6.40 8.47
C GLU A 52 -17.94 5.74 9.86
N LYS A 53 -17.31 4.56 10.01
CA LYS A 53 -17.25 3.79 11.26
C LYS A 53 -15.81 3.73 11.77
N ALA A 54 -15.64 3.68 13.09
CA ALA A 54 -14.32 3.56 13.68
C ALA A 54 -13.64 2.23 13.28
N SER A 55 -12.48 2.31 12.63
CA SER A 55 -11.61 1.15 12.36
C SER A 55 -10.17 1.46 12.76
N THR A 56 -9.80 1.08 13.99
CA THR A 56 -8.47 1.34 14.54
C THR A 56 -7.38 0.61 13.78
N ARG A 57 -7.57 -0.69 13.51
CA ARG A 57 -6.53 -1.51 12.84
C ARG A 57 -6.25 -1.03 11.42
N THR A 58 -7.31 -0.71 10.66
CA THR A 58 -7.16 -0.22 9.29
C THR A 58 -6.47 1.13 9.28
N ARG A 59 -6.95 2.10 10.08
CA ARG A 59 -6.33 3.44 10.12
C ARG A 59 -4.85 3.36 10.47
N VAL A 60 -4.51 2.70 11.58
CA VAL A 60 -3.12 2.61 12.06
C VAL A 60 -2.22 1.87 11.07
N SER A 61 -2.71 0.82 10.40
CA SER A 61 -1.88 0.10 9.42
C SER A 61 -1.61 0.94 8.16
N PHE A 62 -2.59 1.71 7.69
CA PHE A 62 -2.42 2.59 6.53
C PHE A 62 -1.50 3.79 6.86
N GLU A 63 -1.65 4.41 8.04
CA GLU A 63 -0.78 5.49 8.50
C GLU A 63 0.68 5.02 8.64
N ALA A 64 0.90 3.90 9.32
CA ALA A 64 2.23 3.33 9.47
C ALA A 64 2.85 2.97 8.12
N GLY A 65 2.05 2.42 7.20
CA GLY A 65 2.49 2.09 5.85
C GLY A 65 2.92 3.32 5.04
N MET A 66 2.12 4.40 5.06
CA MET A 66 2.49 5.67 4.43
C MET A 66 3.77 6.23 5.03
N TYR A 67 3.83 6.36 6.36
CA TYR A 67 5.02 6.89 7.05
C TYR A 67 6.30 6.11 6.74
N GLN A 68 6.21 4.78 6.67
CA GLN A 68 7.35 3.93 6.35
C GLN A 68 7.84 4.10 4.90
N MET A 69 6.94 4.43 3.98
CA MET A 69 7.26 4.59 2.56
C MET A 69 7.61 6.03 2.17
N GLY A 70 7.84 6.90 3.16
CA GLY A 70 8.14 8.31 2.98
C GLY A 70 6.92 9.14 2.65
#